data_AF-A0A9P3ZRT5-F1
#
_entry.id   AF-A0A9P3ZRT5-F1
#
_cell.length_a   1.000
_cell.length_b   1.000
_cell.length_c   1.000
_cell.angle_alpha   90.00
_cell.angle_beta   90.00
_cell.angle_gamma   90.00
#
_symmetry.space_group_name_H-M   'P 1'
#
loop_
_entity.id
_entity.type
_entity.pdbx_description
1 polymer ?
#
loop_
_entity_poly.entity_id
_entity_poly.type
_entity_poly.pdbx_seq_one_letter_code
_entity_poly.pdbx_strand_id
1 'polypeptide(L)'
;MSSLKESFLGLLPGSQASRPAAQEEAKWLADTAVTQSASIARRNRVVLFGWLNNILVNSNLRDRGLCWEVQQDLYRDLRRRPVKYFRVGLTIRDRGTGREHSCVYINAAGKGLKDSLVLDAWKNCGYLVVLTQKDREGGRWEEDWREPYVSAAFPEGHSYDMQYHLVWPGWAQRRNMFQRMQTQQKAPESGTAGPAS
;
A
#
# COMPACT_ATOMS: atom_id res chain seq x y z
N MET A 1 2.28 -12.21 -16.10
CA MET A 1 3.14 -12.33 -14.90
C MET A 1 4.64 -12.44 -15.21
N SER A 2 5.05 -12.89 -16.41
CA SER A 2 6.48 -12.95 -16.81
C SER A 2 7.20 -11.59 -16.77
N SER A 3 6.58 -10.51 -17.28
CA SER A 3 7.26 -9.21 -17.44
C SER A 3 7.68 -8.53 -16.13
N LEU A 4 6.89 -8.61 -15.06
CA LEU A 4 7.21 -7.97 -13.78
C LEU A 4 8.35 -8.70 -13.06
N LYS A 5 8.36 -10.03 -13.11
CA LYS A 5 9.48 -10.83 -12.59
C LYS A 5 10.79 -10.42 -13.28
N GLU A 6 10.80 -10.34 -14.61
CA GLU A 6 11.99 -9.94 -15.37
C GLU A 6 12.42 -8.50 -15.05
N SER A 7 11.44 -7.60 -14.84
CA SER A 7 11.73 -6.22 -14.41
C SER A 7 12.41 -6.18 -13.04
N PHE A 8 12.00 -7.03 -12.09
CA PHE A 8 12.69 -7.15 -10.81
C PHE A 8 14.09 -7.75 -10.96
N LEU A 9 14.25 -8.79 -11.76
CA LEU A 9 15.57 -9.37 -12.03
C LEU A 9 16.53 -8.36 -12.66
N GLY A 10 16.03 -7.45 -13.49
CA GLY A 10 16.79 -6.34 -14.07
C GLY A 10 17.36 -5.34 -13.07
N LEU A 11 16.88 -5.34 -11.81
CA LEU A 11 17.44 -4.51 -10.73
C LEU A 11 18.73 -5.09 -10.13
N LEU A 12 18.94 -6.40 -10.29
CA LEU A 12 20.06 -7.13 -9.72
C LEU A 12 21.26 -7.16 -10.68
N PRO A 13 22.49 -7.26 -10.18
CA PRO A 13 23.65 -7.64 -11.00
C PRO A 13 23.41 -8.99 -11.69
N GLY A 14 23.89 -9.17 -12.91
CA GLY A 14 23.64 -10.39 -13.71
C GLY A 14 24.04 -11.71 -13.01
N SER A 15 25.09 -11.68 -12.19
CA SER A 15 25.54 -12.83 -11.39
C SER A 15 24.61 -13.19 -10.23
N GLN A 16 23.79 -12.25 -9.75
CA GLN A 16 22.76 -12.49 -8.74
C GLN A 16 21.42 -12.86 -9.40
N ALA A 17 21.06 -12.20 -10.50
CA ALA A 17 19.81 -12.45 -11.23
C ALA A 17 19.68 -13.89 -11.73
N SER A 18 20.79 -14.53 -12.11
CA SER A 18 20.79 -15.92 -12.58
C SER A 18 20.58 -16.95 -11.47
N ARG A 19 20.73 -16.58 -10.19
CA ARG A 19 20.61 -17.51 -9.07
C ARG A 19 19.16 -17.99 -8.92
N PRO A 20 18.91 -19.30 -8.77
CA PRO A 20 17.55 -19.83 -8.57
C PRO A 20 16.80 -19.16 -7.43
N ALA A 21 17.47 -18.93 -6.30
CA ALA A 21 16.88 -18.24 -5.14
C ALA A 21 16.43 -16.80 -5.45
N ALA A 22 17.20 -16.04 -6.23
CA ALA A 22 16.82 -14.68 -6.63
C ALA A 22 15.63 -14.69 -7.60
N GLN A 23 15.58 -15.68 -8.50
CA GLN A 23 14.45 -15.86 -9.41
C GLN A 23 13.16 -16.24 -8.68
N GLU A 24 13.25 -17.06 -7.63
CA GLU A 24 12.11 -17.39 -6.77
C GLU A 24 11.61 -16.19 -5.97
N GLU A 25 12.52 -15.38 -5.41
CA GLU A 25 12.15 -14.14 -4.71
C GLU A 25 11.48 -13.15 -5.66
N ALA A 26 12.06 -12.92 -6.84
CA ALA A 26 11.49 -12.04 -7.86
C ALA A 26 10.09 -12.51 -8.30
N LYS A 27 9.91 -13.82 -8.51
CA LYS A 27 8.62 -14.39 -8.85
C LYS A 27 7.60 -14.18 -7.73
N TRP A 28 7.99 -14.48 -6.49
CA TRP A 28 7.11 -14.34 -5.34
C TRP A 28 6.69 -12.88 -5.12
N LEU A 29 7.62 -11.93 -5.23
CA LEU A 29 7.35 -10.50 -5.15
C LEU A 29 6.38 -10.06 -6.25
N ALA A 30 6.62 -10.50 -7.50
CA ALA A 30 5.79 -10.11 -8.64
C ALA A 30 4.35 -10.65 -8.51
N ASP A 31 4.22 -11.93 -8.17
CA ASP A 31 2.91 -12.56 -7.97
C ASP A 31 2.16 -11.91 -6.80
N THR A 32 2.85 -11.71 -5.67
CA THR A 32 2.26 -11.10 -4.47
C THR A 32 1.83 -9.66 -4.75
N ALA A 33 2.66 -8.86 -5.41
CA ALA A 33 2.33 -7.47 -5.73
C ALA A 33 1.07 -7.37 -6.59
N VAL A 34 0.97 -8.18 -7.65
CA VAL A 34 -0.18 -8.16 -8.56
C VAL A 34 -1.44 -8.68 -7.86
N THR A 35 -1.36 -9.83 -7.19
CA THR A 35 -2.51 -10.46 -6.54
C THR A 35 -3.03 -9.62 -5.37
N GLN A 36 -2.15 -9.07 -4.55
CA GLN A 36 -2.56 -8.28 -3.38
C GLN A 36 -3.04 -6.89 -3.76
N SER A 37 -2.45 -6.25 -4.77
CA SER A 37 -2.98 -5.00 -5.33
C SER A 37 -4.48 -5.13 -5.70
N ALA A 38 -4.84 -6.20 -6.41
CA ALA A 38 -6.23 -6.48 -6.77
C ALA A 38 -7.11 -6.86 -5.56
N SER A 39 -6.54 -7.56 -4.56
CA SER A 39 -7.25 -7.92 -3.32
C SER A 39 -7.56 -6.70 -2.46
N ILE A 40 -6.57 -5.81 -2.27
CA ILE A 40 -6.66 -4.58 -1.49
C ILE A 40 -7.72 -3.65 -2.08
N ALA A 41 -7.69 -3.43 -3.40
CA ALA A 41 -8.66 -2.56 -4.04
C ALA A 41 -10.10 -3.07 -3.93
N ARG A 42 -10.32 -4.38 -4.09
CA ARG A 42 -11.64 -5.00 -3.91
C ARG A 42 -12.14 -4.84 -2.46
N ARG A 43 -11.27 -5.08 -1.47
CA ARG A 43 -11.63 -5.01 -0.05
C ARG A 43 -11.87 -3.58 0.44
N ASN A 44 -11.11 -2.61 -0.09
CA ASN A 44 -11.27 -1.20 0.24
C ASN A 44 -12.31 -0.49 -0.65
N ARG A 45 -12.96 -1.24 -1.58
CA ARG A 45 -13.92 -0.72 -2.56
C ARG A 45 -13.39 0.53 -3.26
N VAL A 46 -12.14 0.51 -3.72
CA VAL A 46 -11.51 1.67 -4.38
C VAL A 46 -12.30 2.00 -5.65
N VAL A 47 -12.83 3.24 -5.76
CA VAL A 47 -13.66 3.67 -6.89
C VAL A 47 -12.79 4.31 -7.97
N LEU A 48 -13.26 4.22 -9.21
CA LEU A 48 -12.59 4.50 -10.49
C LEU A 48 -11.74 5.79 -10.58
N PHE A 49 -11.96 6.77 -9.69
CA PHE A 49 -11.23 8.03 -9.69
C PHE A 49 -10.54 8.25 -8.33
N GLY A 50 -9.21 8.22 -8.32
CA GLY A 50 -8.40 8.39 -7.11
C GLY A 50 -8.68 9.70 -6.36
N TRP A 51 -8.95 10.80 -7.07
CA TRP A 51 -9.36 12.07 -6.40
C TRP A 51 -10.69 11.93 -5.66
N LEU A 52 -11.63 11.13 -6.18
CA LEU A 52 -12.99 11.01 -5.62
C LEU A 52 -12.92 10.21 -4.34
N ASN A 53 -12.02 9.22 -4.28
CA ASN A 53 -11.73 8.51 -3.05
C ASN A 53 -11.10 9.41 -1.98
N ASN A 54 -10.16 10.29 -2.34
CA ASN A 54 -9.58 11.25 -1.40
C ASN A 54 -10.64 12.25 -0.89
N ILE A 55 -11.56 12.72 -1.74
CA ILE A 55 -12.69 13.57 -1.33
C ILE A 55 -13.65 12.79 -0.42
N LEU A 56 -13.99 11.54 -0.75
CA LEU A 56 -14.94 10.73 0.04
C LEU A 56 -14.39 10.32 1.41
N VAL A 57 -13.10 10.02 1.52
CA VAL A 57 -12.47 9.72 2.82
C VAL A 57 -12.32 11.00 3.66
N ASN A 58 -11.85 12.11 3.08
CA ASN A 58 -11.74 13.39 3.80
C ASN A 58 -13.10 13.94 4.24
N SER A 59 -14.19 13.62 3.52
CA SER A 59 -15.57 13.97 3.91
C SER A 59 -16.23 12.96 4.87
N ASN A 60 -15.47 12.05 5.48
CA ASN A 60 -15.95 11.07 6.46
C ASN A 60 -17.02 10.07 5.92
N LEU A 61 -17.17 9.98 4.59
CA LEU A 61 -18.12 9.09 3.91
C LEU A 61 -17.53 7.69 3.67
N ARG A 62 -16.22 7.52 3.87
CA ARG A 62 -15.51 6.24 3.79
C ARG A 62 -14.47 6.12 4.89
N ASP A 63 -14.41 4.92 5.48
CA ASP A 63 -13.48 4.63 6.58
C ASP A 63 -12.01 4.53 6.10
N ARG A 64 -11.77 4.08 4.86
CA ARG A 64 -10.43 3.78 4.29
C ARG A 64 -10.40 3.86 2.76
N GLY A 65 -9.21 3.86 2.17
CA GLY A 65 -8.95 3.87 0.72
C GLY A 65 -7.94 4.91 0.24
N LEU A 66 -7.21 5.54 1.17
CA LEU A 66 -6.18 6.53 0.84
C LEU A 66 -4.94 5.87 0.25
N CYS A 67 -4.17 6.63 -0.53
CA CYS A 67 -2.95 6.14 -1.16
C CYS A 67 -1.94 5.57 -0.14
N TRP A 68 -1.78 6.21 1.02
CA TRP A 68 -0.88 5.74 2.09
C TRP A 68 -1.36 4.45 2.76
N GLU A 69 -2.68 4.22 2.84
CA GLU A 69 -3.21 2.97 3.41
C GLU A 69 -2.98 1.79 2.47
N VAL A 70 -3.22 2.00 1.18
CA VAL A 70 -2.96 0.98 0.14
C VAL A 70 -1.48 0.67 0.04
N GLN A 71 -0.62 1.70 0.15
CA GLN A 71 0.83 1.53 0.25
C GLN A 71 1.20 0.62 1.42
N GLN A 72 0.70 0.91 2.63
CA GLN A 72 1.03 0.12 3.83
C GLN A 72 0.48 -1.31 3.78
N ASP A 73 -0.75 -1.50 3.27
CA ASP A 73 -1.33 -2.83 3.10
C ASP A 73 -0.53 -3.67 2.09
N LEU A 74 -0.08 -3.07 0.97
CA LEU A 74 0.78 -3.74 -0.01
C LEU A 74 2.15 -4.06 0.59
N TYR A 75 2.74 -3.12 1.34
CA TYR A 75 4.02 -3.29 2.01
C TYR A 75 4.00 -4.43 3.01
N ARG A 76 2.95 -4.52 3.85
CA ARG A 76 2.70 -5.64 4.74
C ARG A 76 2.74 -6.95 3.96
N ASP A 77 1.97 -7.06 2.88
CA ASP A 77 1.87 -8.34 2.18
C ASP A 77 3.18 -8.75 1.50
N LEU A 78 3.97 -7.79 1.01
CA LEU A 78 5.31 -8.04 0.44
C LEU A 78 6.35 -8.41 1.50
N ARG A 79 6.12 -8.15 2.79
CA ARG A 79 7.03 -8.54 3.89
C ARG A 79 6.67 -9.85 4.57
N ARG A 80 5.60 -10.52 4.14
CA ARG A 80 5.22 -11.86 4.65
C ARG A 80 6.28 -12.93 4.41
N ARG A 81 7.16 -12.73 3.44
CA ARG A 81 8.33 -13.57 3.18
C ARG A 81 9.58 -12.70 3.28
N PRO A 82 10.60 -13.10 4.06
CA PRO A 82 11.89 -12.42 4.01
C PRO A 82 12.51 -12.60 2.63
N VAL A 83 13.08 -11.52 2.09
CA VAL A 83 13.77 -11.49 0.80
C VAL A 83 15.21 -11.06 1.02
N LYS A 84 16.16 -11.78 0.41
CA LYS A 84 17.60 -11.54 0.60
C LYS A 84 18.20 -10.70 -0.51
N TYR A 85 17.69 -10.82 -1.73
CA TYR A 85 18.25 -10.15 -2.91
C TYR A 85 17.58 -8.81 -3.19
N PHE A 86 16.40 -8.58 -2.62
CA PHE A 86 15.60 -7.38 -2.84
C PHE A 86 15.40 -6.60 -1.55
N ARG A 87 15.18 -5.29 -1.68
CA ARG A 87 14.65 -4.41 -0.66
C ARG A 87 13.24 -3.99 -1.06
N VAL A 88 12.32 -4.10 -0.10
CA VAL A 88 10.99 -3.50 -0.18
C VAL A 88 11.01 -2.23 0.67
N GLY A 89 10.72 -1.08 0.08
CA GLY A 89 10.70 0.21 0.78
C GLY A 89 9.43 1.02 0.48
N LEU A 90 9.25 2.09 1.22
CA LEU A 90 8.15 3.03 1.06
C LEU A 90 8.63 4.31 0.39
N THR A 91 7.83 4.86 -0.51
CA THR A 91 8.11 6.13 -1.17
C THR A 91 6.90 7.03 -1.20
N ILE A 92 7.17 8.33 -1.15
CA ILE A 92 6.17 9.38 -1.24
C ILE A 92 6.56 10.36 -2.33
N ARG A 93 5.57 10.76 -3.14
CA ARG A 93 5.69 11.78 -4.17
C ARG A 93 5.03 13.07 -3.69
N ASP A 94 5.64 14.21 -3.96
CA ASP A 94 5.09 15.55 -3.72
C ASP A 94 4.57 15.76 -2.30
N ARG A 95 5.34 15.28 -1.31
CA ARG A 95 5.01 15.37 0.11
C ARG A 95 4.61 16.79 0.51
N GLY A 96 3.57 16.89 1.33
CA GLY A 96 3.08 18.16 1.86
C GLY A 96 2.33 19.01 0.83
N THR A 97 1.98 18.44 -0.33
CA THR A 97 1.16 19.11 -1.34
C THR A 97 -0.17 18.38 -1.55
N GLY A 98 -1.16 19.04 -2.15
CA GLY A 98 -2.42 18.39 -2.54
C GLY A 98 -2.29 17.30 -3.62
N ARG A 99 -1.08 17.05 -4.14
CA ARG A 99 -0.75 15.98 -5.10
C ARG A 99 0.05 14.84 -4.46
N GLU A 100 0.15 14.84 -3.13
CA GLU A 100 0.86 13.83 -2.36
C GLU A 100 0.38 12.43 -2.73
N HIS A 101 1.32 11.54 -3.03
CA HIS A 101 1.01 10.18 -3.42
C HIS A 101 2.00 9.18 -2.83
N SER A 102 1.50 8.16 -2.15
CA SER A 102 2.30 7.19 -1.42
C SER A 102 2.28 5.85 -2.15
N CYS A 103 3.47 5.26 -2.39
CA CYS A 103 3.66 3.99 -3.12
C CYS A 103 4.71 3.11 -2.46
N VAL A 104 4.76 1.83 -2.82
CA VAL A 104 5.85 0.91 -2.41
C VAL A 104 6.91 0.92 -3.49
N TYR A 105 8.18 0.72 -3.17
CA TYR A 105 9.23 0.50 -4.16
C TYR A 105 9.97 -0.81 -3.92
N ILE A 106 10.51 -1.38 -4.99
CA ILE A 106 11.39 -2.55 -4.97
C ILE A 106 12.74 -2.16 -5.58
N ASN A 107 13.82 -2.48 -4.88
CA ASN A 107 15.18 -2.37 -5.41
C ASN A 107 16.01 -3.60 -5.05
N ALA A 108 17.24 -3.70 -5.55
CA ALA A 108 18.23 -4.64 -5.05
C ALA A 108 18.53 -4.38 -3.56
N ALA A 109 18.85 -5.43 -2.82
CA ALA A 109 19.24 -5.33 -1.42
C ALA A 109 20.38 -4.30 -1.23
N GLY A 110 20.26 -3.47 -0.21
CA GLY A 110 21.22 -2.40 0.10
C GLY A 110 21.07 -1.12 -0.74
N LYS A 111 20.23 -1.11 -1.79
CA LYS A 111 19.89 0.13 -2.53
C LYS A 111 18.64 0.79 -1.93
N GLY A 112 18.49 2.10 -2.14
CA GLY A 112 17.31 2.88 -1.75
C GLY A 112 16.35 3.12 -2.93
N LEU A 113 15.60 4.22 -2.90
CA LEU A 113 14.63 4.60 -3.95
C LEU A 113 15.24 4.91 -5.34
N LYS A 114 16.52 5.28 -5.39
CA LYS A 114 17.19 5.59 -6.67
C LYS A 114 17.35 4.33 -7.51
N ASP A 115 17.02 4.40 -8.80
CA ASP A 115 17.09 3.27 -9.76
C ASP A 115 16.15 2.10 -9.39
N SER A 116 15.18 2.32 -8.51
CA SER A 116 14.17 1.33 -8.12
C SER A 116 12.97 1.30 -9.08
N LEU A 117 12.16 0.26 -8.93
CA LEU A 117 10.81 0.20 -9.50
C LEU A 117 9.79 0.59 -8.43
N VAL A 118 8.90 1.53 -8.75
CA VAL A 118 7.81 1.94 -7.85
C VAL A 118 6.53 1.21 -8.23
N LEU A 119 5.89 0.62 -7.23
CA LEU A 119 4.67 -0.16 -7.30
C LEU A 119 3.51 0.68 -6.76
N ASP A 120 2.63 1.08 -7.66
CA ASP A 120 1.43 1.85 -7.36
C ASP A 120 0.19 0.95 -7.52
N ALA A 121 -0.30 0.46 -6.38
CA ALA A 121 -1.51 -0.37 -6.30
C ALA A 121 -2.81 0.47 -6.22
N TRP A 122 -2.71 1.80 -6.15
CA TRP A 122 -3.86 2.68 -5.91
C TRP A 122 -4.41 3.29 -7.21
N LYS A 123 -3.53 3.76 -8.11
CA LYS A 123 -3.89 4.60 -9.26
C LYS A 123 -4.94 4.01 -10.21
N ASN A 124 -4.93 2.70 -10.43
CA ASN A 124 -5.89 2.02 -11.32
C ASN A 124 -6.80 1.04 -10.54
N CYS A 125 -7.26 1.41 -9.35
CA CYS A 125 -8.19 0.61 -8.56
C CYS A 125 -7.74 -0.85 -8.36
N GLY A 126 -6.47 -1.05 -8.02
CA GLY A 126 -5.89 -2.38 -7.80
C GLY A 126 -5.24 -3.01 -9.01
N TYR A 127 -5.33 -2.42 -10.21
CA TYR A 127 -4.40 -2.79 -11.27
C TYR A 127 -3.03 -2.17 -10.95
N LEU A 128 -2.05 -3.03 -10.68
CA LEU A 128 -0.72 -2.63 -10.29
C LEU A 128 -0.06 -1.82 -11.41
N VAL A 129 0.24 -0.56 -11.16
CA VAL A 129 1.04 0.28 -12.04
C VAL A 129 2.49 0.22 -11.58
N VAL A 130 3.40 -0.04 -12.52
CA VAL A 130 4.84 -0.09 -12.26
C VAL A 130 5.48 1.13 -12.90
N LEU A 131 6.17 1.93 -12.11
CA LEU A 131 6.85 3.15 -12.57
C LEU A 131 8.35 2.92 -12.53
N THR A 132 9.00 3.13 -13.67
CA THR A 132 10.47 3.13 -13.79
C THR A 132 11.06 4.45 -13.31
N GLN A 133 12.39 4.56 -13.25
CA GLN A 133 13.05 5.83 -12.97
C GLN A 133 12.65 6.92 -13.97
N LYS A 134 12.51 6.56 -15.26
CA LYS A 134 12.12 7.48 -16.33
C LYS A 134 10.68 8.00 -16.15
N ASP A 135 9.74 7.13 -15.76
CA ASP A 135 8.34 7.53 -15.53
C ASP A 135 8.19 8.47 -14.31
N ARG A 136 9.21 8.52 -13.47
CA ARG A 136 9.27 9.37 -12.27
C ARG A 136 9.95 10.71 -12.52
N GLU A 137 10.54 10.91 -13.70
CA GLU A 137 11.17 12.19 -14.08
C GLU A 137 10.12 13.31 -14.05
N GLY A 138 10.31 14.28 -13.16
CA GLY A 138 9.41 15.42 -12.95
C GLY A 138 8.56 15.39 -11.67
N GLY A 139 8.45 14.24 -10.99
CA GLY A 139 7.85 14.16 -9.65
C GLY A 139 8.89 14.31 -8.54
N ARG A 140 8.54 14.95 -7.41
CA ARG A 140 9.41 14.97 -6.23
C ARG A 140 9.22 13.68 -5.44
N TRP A 141 9.98 12.65 -5.79
CA TRP A 141 9.95 11.36 -5.11
C TRP A 141 11.02 11.28 -4.03
N GLU A 142 10.61 10.89 -2.83
CA GLU A 142 11.50 10.66 -1.70
C GLU A 142 11.13 9.36 -0.97
N GLU A 143 12.06 8.85 -0.16
CA GLU A 143 11.76 7.73 0.74
C GLU A 143 10.78 8.19 1.82
N ASP A 144 9.82 7.34 2.14
CA ASP A 144 8.79 7.69 3.09
C ASP A 144 9.38 7.68 4.51
N TRP A 145 9.30 8.82 5.19
CA TRP A 145 9.74 8.98 6.58
C TRP A 145 9.02 8.02 7.54
N ARG A 146 7.87 7.45 7.14
CA ARG A 146 7.09 6.47 7.92
C ARG A 146 7.67 5.05 7.85
N GLU A 147 8.60 4.76 6.94
CA GLU A 147 9.16 3.41 6.74
C GLU A 147 9.66 2.74 8.02
N PRO A 148 10.38 3.41 8.94
CA PRO A 148 10.83 2.78 10.19
C PRO A 148 9.68 2.32 11.10
N TYR A 149 8.57 3.06 11.13
CA TYR A 149 7.41 2.73 11.96
C TYR A 149 6.60 1.59 11.34
N VAL A 150 6.40 1.64 10.03
CA VAL A 150 5.65 0.60 9.30
C VAL A 150 6.42 -0.72 9.28
N SER A 151 7.74 -0.67 9.14
CA SER A 151 8.60 -1.86 9.22
C SER A 151 8.64 -2.49 10.60
N ALA A 152 8.60 -1.69 11.67
CA ALA A 152 8.50 -2.20 13.03
C ALA A 152 7.15 -2.90 13.29
N ALA A 153 6.06 -2.36 12.74
CA ALA A 153 4.73 -2.96 12.87
C ALA A 153 4.54 -4.21 11.99
N PHE A 154 5.24 -4.27 10.85
CA PHE A 154 5.20 -5.38 9.89
C PHE A 154 6.62 -5.95 9.67
N PRO A 155 7.15 -6.71 10.65
CA PRO A 155 8.46 -7.33 10.54
C PRO A 155 8.47 -8.41 9.45
N GLU A 156 9.62 -8.66 8.84
CA GLU A 156 9.77 -9.72 7.84
C GLU A 156 9.36 -11.09 8.38
N GLY A 157 8.64 -11.86 7.55
CA GLY A 157 8.16 -13.19 7.91
C GLY A 157 6.92 -13.19 8.79
N HIS A 158 6.27 -12.05 9.00
CA HIS A 158 5.04 -12.00 9.78
C HIS A 158 3.88 -12.78 9.12
N SER A 159 2.91 -13.19 9.92
CA SER A 159 1.67 -13.83 9.47
C SER A 159 0.47 -12.88 9.36
N TYR A 160 0.66 -11.57 9.61
CA TYR A 160 -0.41 -10.58 9.52
C TYR A 160 -1.08 -10.58 8.15
N ASP A 161 -2.40 -10.70 8.19
CA ASP A 161 -3.28 -10.61 7.03
C ASP A 161 -3.97 -9.24 6.97
N MET A 162 -4.82 -9.06 5.96
CA MET A 162 -5.66 -7.88 5.75
C MET A 162 -6.67 -7.59 6.89
N GLN A 163 -6.71 -8.31 8.00
CA GLN A 163 -7.47 -7.90 9.19
C GLN A 163 -6.64 -7.01 10.11
N TYR A 164 -5.32 -7.02 9.94
CA TYR A 164 -4.37 -6.21 10.68
C TYR A 164 -4.03 -4.99 9.83
N HIS A 165 -4.40 -3.85 10.37
CA HIS A 165 -4.10 -2.55 9.78
C HIS A 165 -3.32 -1.73 10.77
N LEU A 166 -2.43 -0.89 10.24
CA LEU A 166 -1.72 0.07 11.05
C LEU A 166 -2.73 1.14 11.48
N VAL A 167 -3.02 1.20 12.79
CA VAL A 167 -3.72 2.35 13.36
C VAL A 167 -2.63 3.29 13.87
N TRP A 168 -2.62 4.50 13.32
CA TRP A 168 -1.67 5.52 13.73
C TRP A 168 -1.94 5.96 15.18
N PRO A 169 -0.94 6.08 16.08
CA PRO A 169 0.49 5.82 15.88
C PRO A 169 0.91 4.49 16.52
N GLY A 170 1.21 3.47 15.70
CA GLY A 170 2.17 2.43 16.07
C GLY A 170 1.66 1.03 16.42
N TRP A 171 0.38 0.70 16.25
CA TRP A 171 -0.09 -0.67 16.53
C TRP A 171 -0.87 -1.28 15.36
N ALA A 172 -0.55 -2.53 15.03
CA ALA A 172 -1.35 -3.36 14.15
C ALA A 172 -2.60 -3.84 14.92
N GLN A 173 -3.75 -3.20 14.71
CA GLN A 173 -4.98 -3.57 15.40
C GLN A 173 -5.81 -4.52 14.51
N ARG A 174 -6.32 -5.60 15.12
CA ARG A 174 -7.27 -6.52 14.48
C ARG A 174 -8.62 -5.82 14.29
N ARG A 175 -9.22 -5.88 13.09
CA ARG A 175 -10.59 -5.41 12.83
C ARG A 175 -11.60 -6.04 13.80
N ASN A 176 -12.19 -5.25 14.69
CA ASN A 176 -13.44 -5.60 15.36
C ASN A 176 -14.61 -5.08 14.52
N MET A 177 -15.20 -5.94 13.66
CA MET A 177 -16.41 -5.59 12.89
C MET A 177 -17.61 -5.17 13.76
N PHE A 178 -17.59 -5.45 15.07
CA PHE A 178 -18.69 -5.19 16.00
C PHE A 178 -18.83 -3.75 16.49
N GLN A 179 -17.83 -2.88 16.34
CA GLN A 179 -17.92 -1.51 16.87
C GLN A 179 -18.89 -0.60 16.10
N ARG A 180 -19.32 -1.01 14.90
CA ARG A 180 -20.22 -0.22 14.05
C ARG A 180 -21.71 -0.34 14.38
N MET A 181 -22.16 -1.46 14.95
CA MET A 181 -23.55 -1.56 15.42
C MET A 181 -23.80 -0.63 16.61
N GLN A 182 -22.79 -0.44 17.48
CA GLN A 182 -22.93 0.44 18.65
C GLN A 182 -22.81 1.93 18.33
N THR A 183 -22.06 2.31 17.29
CA THR A 183 -21.95 3.72 16.86
C THR A 183 -23.13 4.16 15.99
N GLN A 184 -23.73 3.26 15.18
CA GLN A 184 -24.99 3.56 14.50
C GLN A 184 -26.20 3.58 15.44
N GLN A 185 -26.18 2.82 16.54
CA GLN A 185 -27.20 2.91 17.60
C GLN A 185 -27.11 4.16 18.48
N LYS A 186 -26.04 4.96 18.36
CA LYS A 186 -25.82 6.19 19.16
C LYS A 186 -26.00 7.49 18.37
N ALA A 187 -26.60 7.45 17.17
CA ALA A 187 -27.15 8.67 16.60
C ALA A 187 -28.41 9.03 17.40
N PRO A 188 -28.53 10.24 17.96
CA PRO A 188 -29.77 10.65 18.61
C PRO A 188 -30.87 10.71 17.54
N GLU A 189 -31.99 10.04 17.78
CA GLU A 189 -33.22 10.30 17.05
C GLU A 189 -33.49 11.79 17.13
N SER A 190 -33.33 12.48 15.99
CA SER A 190 -33.75 13.87 15.83
C SER A 190 -35.24 13.92 16.16
N GLY A 191 -35.55 14.66 17.23
CA GLY A 191 -36.86 14.71 17.86
C GLY A 191 -37.99 14.92 16.86
N THR A 192 -39.02 14.10 17.03
CA THR A 192 -40.35 14.30 16.51
C THR A 192 -40.90 15.63 17.05
N ALA A 193 -41.01 16.63 16.18
CA ALA A 193 -41.84 17.80 16.45
C ALA A 193 -43.31 17.37 16.37
N GLY A 194 -43.93 17.18 17.54
CA GLY A 194 -45.38 17.07 17.69
C GLY A 194 -46.07 18.44 17.52
N PRO A 195 -47.36 18.47 17.14
CA PRO A 195 -48.05 19.68 16.74
C PRO A 195 -48.46 20.53 17.95
N ALA A 196 -48.35 21.84 17.85
CA ALA A 196 -48.96 22.77 18.79
C ALA A 196 -50.24 23.36 18.16
N SER A 197 -51.35 23.01 18.81
CA SER A 197 -52.60 23.76 19.04
C SER A 197 -53.26 24.52 17.89
#